data_AF-A0A7S0VRU9-F1
#
_entry.id   AF-A0A7S0VRU9-F1
#
_cell.length_a   1.000
_cell.length_b   1.000
_cell.length_c   1.000
_cell.angle_alpha   90.00
_cell.angle_beta   90.00
_cell.angle_gamma   90.00
#
_symmetry.space_group_name_H-M   'P 1'
#
loop_
_entity.id
_entity.type
_entity.pdbx_description
1 polymer ?
#
loop_
_entity_poly.entity_id
_entity_poly.type
_entity_poly.pdbx_seq_one_letter_code
_entity_poly.pdbx_strand_id
1 'polypeptide(L)'
;MMMRPVVVLLAVITLVGWAGAQPGMPTKIEKEHLCNVCKAITTEIVNKVRAKRTESSITEALDEICDMKYFRVYDYPPPTMKKACDEFMSDHEEAVEQALVGSKKGADDIAQELCVGGTKVCKGVDTNKRPETSVYMDGAPV
;
A
#
# COMPACT_ATOMS: atom_id res chain seq x y z
N MET A 1 -36.59 -29.83 -33.23
CA MET A 1 -36.24 -28.60 -33.99
C MET A 1 -37.07 -27.44 -33.44
N MET A 2 -36.47 -26.55 -32.65
CA MET A 2 -36.62 -25.09 -32.75
C MET A 2 -35.94 -24.44 -31.53
N MET A 3 -34.82 -23.81 -31.84
CA MET A 3 -33.96 -23.01 -30.99
C MET A 3 -34.56 -21.59 -30.87
N ARG A 4 -34.36 -20.93 -29.71
CA ARG A 4 -34.30 -19.46 -29.44
C ARG A 4 -35.65 -18.71 -29.32
N PRO A 5 -35.86 -17.96 -28.22
CA PRO A 5 -35.17 -16.67 -28.03
C PRO A 5 -34.80 -16.33 -26.57
N VAL A 6 -34.09 -17.20 -25.84
CA VAL A 6 -33.54 -16.81 -24.51
C VAL A 6 -32.20 -16.05 -24.64
N VAL A 7 -31.58 -16.08 -25.82
CA VAL A 7 -30.21 -15.58 -26.07
C VAL A 7 -30.14 -14.04 -26.26
N VAL A 8 -31.27 -13.34 -26.40
CA VAL A 8 -31.26 -11.90 -26.74
C VAL A 8 -31.24 -10.98 -25.50
N LEU A 9 -31.54 -11.48 -24.30
CA LEU A 9 -31.60 -10.66 -23.07
C LEU A 9 -30.28 -10.58 -22.29
N LEU A 10 -29.23 -11.30 -22.70
CA LEU A 10 -27.93 -11.34 -22.00
C LEU A 10 -26.84 -10.43 -22.60
N ALA A 11 -27.15 -9.61 -23.62
CA ALA A 11 -26.14 -8.91 -24.40
C ALA A 11 -26.04 -7.38 -24.22
N VAL A 12 -26.68 -6.77 -23.20
CA VAL A 12 -26.74 -5.28 -23.07
C VAL A 12 -26.09 -4.73 -21.79
N ILE A 13 -25.54 -5.55 -20.88
CA ILE A 13 -24.81 -5.05 -19.69
C ILE A 13 -23.28 -5.27 -19.81
N THR A 14 -22.74 -5.34 -21.02
CA THR A 14 -21.30 -5.53 -21.26
C THR A 14 -20.59 -4.33 -21.89
N LEU A 15 -21.22 -3.15 -21.99
CA LEU A 15 -20.61 -1.96 -22.61
C LEU A 15 -20.77 -0.65 -21.85
N VAL A 16 -21.04 -0.68 -20.54
CA VAL A 16 -20.66 0.46 -19.69
C VAL A 16 -19.38 0.05 -18.98
N GLY A 17 -18.28 0.15 -19.73
CA GLY A 17 -16.94 0.09 -19.17
C GLY A 17 -16.87 1.08 -18.02
N TRP A 18 -16.67 0.57 -16.81
CA TRP A 18 -16.34 1.37 -15.64
C TRP A 18 -14.96 1.98 -15.85
N ALA A 19 -14.87 3.04 -16.66
CA ALA A 19 -13.86 4.07 -16.51
C ALA A 19 -14.34 5.07 -15.45
N GLY A 20 -14.69 4.55 -14.27
CA GLY A 20 -14.93 5.37 -13.09
C GLY A 20 -13.60 5.58 -12.40
N ALA A 21 -12.91 6.69 -12.69
CA ALA A 21 -11.88 7.20 -11.80
C ALA A 21 -12.54 7.34 -10.41
N GLN A 22 -12.11 6.54 -9.44
CA GLN A 22 -12.67 6.56 -8.09
C GLN A 22 -12.44 7.96 -7.48
N PRO A 23 -13.50 8.67 -7.05
CA PRO A 23 -13.35 9.95 -6.37
C PRO A 23 -12.50 9.76 -5.10
N GLY A 24 -11.46 10.58 -4.93
CA GLY A 24 -10.57 10.54 -3.75
C GLY A 24 -9.23 9.81 -3.94
N MET A 25 -8.91 9.32 -5.14
CA MET A 25 -7.56 8.78 -5.40
C MET A 25 -6.53 9.91 -5.53
N PRO A 26 -5.42 9.88 -4.78
CA PRO A 26 -4.40 10.92 -4.87
C PRO A 26 -3.75 10.92 -6.25
N THR A 27 -3.59 12.12 -6.80
CA THR A 27 -3.01 12.33 -8.14
C THR A 27 -1.51 12.11 -8.15
N LYS A 28 -0.83 12.31 -7.02
CA LYS A 28 0.63 12.16 -6.87
C LYS A 28 1.01 11.52 -5.54
N ILE A 29 2.01 10.65 -5.59
CA ILE A 29 2.66 10.08 -4.42
C ILE A 29 3.93 10.89 -4.15
N GLU A 30 3.84 11.76 -3.15
CA GLU A 30 4.99 12.49 -2.62
C GLU A 30 5.93 11.59 -1.80
N LYS A 31 7.19 12.01 -1.66
CA LYS A 31 8.23 11.30 -0.90
C LYS A 31 7.84 11.04 0.57
N GLU A 32 7.05 11.93 1.16
CA GLU A 32 6.49 11.79 2.49
C GLU A 32 5.63 10.52 2.60
N HIS A 33 4.82 10.20 1.59
CA HIS A 33 4.02 8.97 1.56
C HIS A 33 4.91 7.72 1.48
N LEU A 34 5.96 7.74 0.64
CA LEU A 34 6.88 6.60 0.50
C LEU A 34 7.67 6.34 1.78
N CYS A 35 8.07 7.40 2.50
CA CYS A 35 8.71 7.24 3.80
C CYS A 35 7.75 6.63 4.84
N ASN A 36 6.52 7.14 4.90
CA ASN A 36 5.53 6.64 5.85
C ASN A 36 5.13 5.19 5.55
N VAL A 37 4.97 4.83 4.27
CA VAL A 37 4.61 3.46 3.91
C VAL A 37 5.73 2.48 4.19
N CYS A 38 6.99 2.84 3.95
CA CYS A 38 8.13 1.99 4.31
C CYS A 38 8.14 1.65 5.80
N LYS A 39 7.88 2.65 6.67
CA LYS A 39 7.78 2.43 8.11
C LYS A 39 6.56 1.57 8.47
N ALA A 40 5.41 1.87 7.87
CA ALA A 40 4.16 1.15 8.12
C ALA A 40 4.30 -0.34 7.76
N ILE A 41 4.72 -0.67 6.54
CA ILE A 41 4.85 -2.07 6.11
C ILE A 41 5.88 -2.82 6.95
N THR A 42 6.98 -2.19 7.35
CA THR A 42 7.99 -2.84 8.20
C THR A 42 7.36 -3.24 9.54
N THR A 43 6.60 -2.33 10.15
CA THR A 43 5.86 -2.59 11.38
C THR A 43 4.81 -3.67 11.20
N GLU A 44 3.98 -3.58 10.17
CA GLU A 44 2.91 -4.55 9.91
C GLU A 44 3.44 -5.95 9.60
N ILE A 45 4.52 -6.07 8.82
CA ILE A 45 5.15 -7.38 8.55
C ILE A 45 5.72 -7.96 9.83
N VAL A 46 6.50 -7.18 10.60
CA VAL A 46 7.07 -7.63 11.87
C VAL A 46 5.98 -8.08 12.85
N ASN A 47 4.85 -7.36 12.91
CA ASN A 47 3.71 -7.74 13.75
C ASN A 47 3.04 -9.04 13.28
N LYS A 48 2.97 -9.25 11.97
CA LYS A 48 2.37 -10.42 11.34
C LYS A 48 3.20 -11.68 11.56
N VAL A 49 4.50 -11.63 11.26
CA VAL A 49 5.40 -12.80 11.30
C VAL A 49 6.05 -13.02 12.67
N ARG A 50 6.05 -11.97 13.51
CA ARG A 50 6.62 -11.95 14.86
C ARG A 50 8.07 -12.44 14.87
N ALA A 51 8.34 -13.52 15.60
CA ALA A 51 9.65 -14.13 15.73
C ALA A 51 9.97 -15.14 14.61
N LYS A 52 8.97 -15.62 13.86
CA LYS A 52 9.17 -16.60 12.78
C LYS A 52 9.39 -15.85 11.47
N ARG A 53 10.60 -15.34 11.26
CA ARG A 53 11.01 -14.62 10.06
C ARG A 53 11.74 -15.54 9.08
N THR A 54 11.03 -16.55 8.62
CA THR A 54 11.48 -17.43 7.53
C THR A 54 11.15 -16.82 6.18
N GLU A 55 11.88 -17.20 5.13
CA GLU A 55 11.63 -16.74 3.75
C GLU A 55 10.14 -16.85 3.38
N SER A 56 9.58 -18.07 3.44
CA SER A 56 8.14 -18.29 3.15
C SER A 56 7.18 -17.42 3.97
N SER A 57 7.42 -17.22 5.27
CA SER A 57 6.55 -16.35 6.09
C SER A 57 6.68 -14.87 5.75
N ILE A 58 7.84 -14.43 5.26
CA ILE A 58 8.03 -13.06 4.80
C ILE A 58 7.36 -12.88 3.45
N THR A 59 7.57 -13.78 2.49
CA THR A 59 6.90 -13.74 1.18
C THR A 59 5.38 -13.70 1.33
N GLU A 60 4.80 -14.58 2.15
CA GLU A 60 3.37 -14.57 2.47
C GLU A 60 2.89 -13.25 3.10
N ALA A 61 3.76 -12.59 3.88
CA ALA A 61 3.43 -11.29 4.47
C ALA A 61 3.46 -10.18 3.42
N LEU A 62 4.43 -10.20 2.51
CA LEU A 62 4.59 -9.20 1.45
C LEU A 62 3.41 -9.23 0.46
N ASP A 63 2.89 -10.41 0.14
CA ASP A 63 1.77 -10.59 -0.80
C ASP A 63 0.51 -9.79 -0.43
N GLU A 64 0.25 -9.59 0.87
CA GLU A 64 -0.95 -8.89 1.34
C GLU A 64 -0.68 -7.55 2.03
N ILE A 65 0.57 -7.16 2.24
CA ILE A 65 0.90 -6.01 3.09
C ILE A 65 0.35 -4.68 2.54
N CYS A 66 0.16 -4.59 1.22
CA CYS A 66 -0.43 -3.43 0.57
C CYS A 66 -1.98 -3.40 0.56
N ASP A 67 -2.63 -4.29 1.31
CA ASP A 67 -4.07 -4.22 1.54
C ASP A 67 -4.46 -2.98 2.34
N MET A 68 -5.55 -2.31 1.93
CA MET A 68 -6.06 -1.10 2.61
C MET A 68 -6.33 -1.29 4.11
N LYS A 69 -6.59 -2.53 4.55
CA LYS A 69 -6.88 -2.88 5.95
C LYS A 69 -5.70 -2.53 6.88
N TYR A 70 -4.47 -2.58 6.37
CA TYR A 70 -3.25 -2.32 7.15
C TYR A 70 -2.97 -0.83 7.36
N PHE A 71 -3.55 0.07 6.56
CA PHE A 71 -3.18 1.50 6.60
C PHE A 71 -4.17 2.42 7.32
N ARG A 72 -5.21 1.87 7.97
CA ARG A 72 -6.30 2.68 8.55
C ARG A 72 -5.89 3.55 9.73
N VAL A 73 -4.79 3.20 10.40
CA VAL A 73 -4.34 3.83 11.65
C VAL A 73 -3.11 4.72 11.46
N TYR A 74 -2.64 4.88 10.23
CA TYR A 74 -1.45 5.66 9.89
C TYR A 74 -1.83 7.08 9.45
N ASP A 75 -0.85 7.98 9.45
CA ASP A 75 -1.05 9.42 9.20
C ASP A 75 -1.73 9.72 7.86
N TYR A 76 -1.46 8.88 6.86
CA TYR A 76 -2.11 8.94 5.56
C TYR A 76 -3.11 7.78 5.47
N PRO A 77 -4.42 8.02 5.31
CA PRO A 77 -5.37 6.92 5.18
C PRO A 77 -5.33 6.29 3.78
N PRO A 78 -5.90 5.07 3.59
CA PRO A 78 -6.29 4.60 2.27
C PRO A 78 -7.23 5.63 1.58
N PRO A 79 -7.15 5.80 0.24
CA PRO A 79 -6.40 5.00 -0.73
C PRO A 79 -4.91 5.40 -0.88
N THR A 80 -4.47 6.50 -0.26
CA THR A 80 -3.13 7.07 -0.47
C THR A 80 -2.01 6.13 -0.07
N MET A 81 -2.06 5.56 1.13
CA MET A 81 -1.04 4.61 1.57
C MET A 81 -1.03 3.31 0.76
N LYS A 82 -2.19 2.86 0.27
CA LYS A 82 -2.21 1.68 -0.60
C LYS A 82 -1.43 1.96 -1.89
N LYS A 83 -1.73 3.08 -2.55
CA LYS A 83 -1.03 3.46 -3.78
C LYS A 83 0.47 3.68 -3.54
N ALA A 84 0.83 4.32 -2.43
CA ALA A 84 2.22 4.47 -2.03
C ALA A 84 2.90 3.11 -1.75
N CYS A 85 2.18 2.15 -1.18
CA CYS A 85 2.69 0.80 -0.93
C CYS A 85 2.95 0.07 -2.23
N ASP A 86 1.96 0.07 -3.13
CA ASP A 86 2.07 -0.57 -4.44
C ASP A 86 3.28 0.02 -5.22
N GLU A 87 3.49 1.33 -5.17
CA GLU A 87 4.64 2.02 -5.77
C GLU A 87 5.97 1.67 -5.07
N PHE A 88 6.00 1.71 -3.74
CA PHE A 88 7.20 1.38 -2.96
C PHE A 88 7.64 -0.07 -3.17
N MET A 89 6.69 -1.02 -3.15
CA MET A 89 6.98 -2.44 -3.29
C MET A 89 7.48 -2.78 -4.70
N SER A 90 6.94 -2.14 -5.73
CA SER A 90 7.43 -2.29 -7.11
C SER A 90 8.94 -2.03 -7.25
N ASP A 91 9.50 -1.12 -6.45
CA ASP A 91 10.90 -0.71 -6.54
C ASP A 91 11.79 -1.33 -5.45
N HIS A 92 11.20 -1.82 -4.34
CA HIS A 92 11.93 -2.14 -3.12
C HIS A 92 11.55 -3.46 -2.45
N GLU A 93 10.71 -4.29 -3.05
CA GLU A 93 10.29 -5.59 -2.49
C GLU A 93 11.49 -6.45 -2.05
N GLU A 94 12.49 -6.61 -2.91
CA GLU A 94 13.69 -7.41 -2.60
C GLU A 94 14.44 -6.85 -1.37
N ALA A 95 14.55 -5.52 -1.25
CA ALA A 95 15.22 -4.88 -0.12
C ALA A 95 14.45 -5.11 1.20
N VAL A 96 13.11 -5.12 1.14
CA VAL A 96 12.24 -5.40 2.29
C VAL A 96 12.41 -6.85 2.73
N GLU A 97 12.36 -7.78 1.79
CA GLU A 97 12.53 -9.21 2.06
C GLU A 97 13.88 -9.49 2.74
N GLN A 98 14.97 -9.00 2.14
CA GLN A 98 16.34 -9.18 2.66
C GLN A 98 16.53 -8.58 4.05
N ALA A 99 15.90 -7.44 4.34
CA ALA A 99 15.98 -6.80 5.65
C ALA A 99 15.24 -7.57 6.75
N LEU A 100 14.19 -8.31 6.40
CA LEU A 100 13.30 -8.97 7.35
C LEU A 100 13.64 -10.45 7.58
N VAL A 101 14.06 -11.18 6.54
CA VAL A 101 14.39 -12.61 6.63
C VAL A 101 15.52 -12.82 7.63
N GLY A 102 15.29 -13.70 8.61
CA GLY A 102 16.27 -14.03 9.65
C GLY A 102 16.59 -12.91 10.65
N SER A 103 16.05 -11.70 10.47
CA SER A 103 16.29 -10.58 11.37
C SER A 103 15.67 -10.83 12.74
N LYS A 104 16.40 -10.51 13.82
CA LYS A 104 15.90 -10.58 15.21
C LYS A 104 15.55 -9.20 15.78
N LYS A 105 15.72 -8.14 14.99
CA LYS A 105 15.54 -6.76 15.42
C LYS A 105 14.07 -6.37 15.55
N GLY A 106 13.79 -5.33 16.32
CA GLY A 106 12.46 -4.73 16.39
C GLY A 106 12.05 -4.06 15.08
N ALA A 107 10.76 -3.76 14.93
CA ALA A 107 10.25 -3.05 13.75
C ALA A 107 10.95 -1.70 13.55
N ASP A 108 11.15 -0.93 14.62
CA ASP A 108 11.76 0.40 14.57
C ASP A 108 13.21 0.36 14.07
N ASP A 109 14.00 -0.59 14.57
CA ASP A 109 15.40 -0.77 14.16
C ASP A 109 15.50 -1.13 12.67
N ILE A 110 14.63 -2.03 12.21
CA ILE A 110 14.59 -2.45 10.80
C ILE A 110 14.11 -1.30 9.93
N ALA A 111 13.08 -0.57 10.35
CA ALA A 111 12.55 0.56 9.60
C ALA A 111 13.61 1.67 9.48
N GLN A 112 14.41 1.90 10.52
CA GLN A 112 15.51 2.85 10.48
C GLN A 112 16.57 2.44 9.44
N GLU A 113 17.02 1.19 9.48
CA GLU A 113 18.04 0.68 8.55
C GLU A 113 17.53 0.61 7.11
N LEU A 114 16.33 0.09 6.92
CA LEU A 114 15.71 -0.09 5.61
C LEU A 114 15.29 1.25 4.99
N CYS A 115 14.49 2.06 5.69
CA CYS A 115 13.86 3.24 5.11
C CYS A 115 14.79 4.45 5.00
N VAL A 116 15.81 4.56 5.87
CA VAL A 116 16.79 5.67 5.83
C VAL A 116 18.07 5.24 5.11
N GLY A 117 18.59 4.05 5.42
CA GLY A 117 19.88 3.56 4.89
C GLY A 117 19.74 2.81 3.56
N GLY A 118 18.89 1.79 3.53
CA GLY A 118 18.70 0.89 2.39
C GLY A 118 18.05 1.56 1.20
N THR A 119 16.74 1.83 1.29
CA THR A 119 15.94 2.43 0.22
C THR A 119 16.10 3.95 0.14
N LYS A 120 16.51 4.60 1.25
CA LYS A 120 16.72 6.06 1.38
C LYS A 120 15.46 6.90 1.11
N VAL A 121 14.28 6.28 1.08
CA VAL A 121 12.99 6.95 0.86
C VAL A 121 12.71 8.01 1.93
N CYS A 122 13.20 7.81 3.16
CA CYS A 122 13.03 8.76 4.26
C CYS A 122 14.10 9.87 4.30
N LYS A 123 15.10 9.87 3.41
CA LYS A 123 16.18 10.86 3.47
C LYS A 123 15.64 12.28 3.16
N GLY A 124 15.72 13.17 4.16
CA GLY A 124 15.26 14.56 4.02
C GLY A 124 13.74 14.74 4.11
N VAL A 125 13.01 13.73 4.59
CA VAL A 125 11.58 13.84 4.94
C VAL A 125 11.46 14.32 6.38
N ASP A 126 10.64 15.34 6.62
CA ASP A 126 10.28 15.74 7.98
C ASP A 126 9.13 14.85 8.47
N THR A 127 9.46 13.91 9.35
CA THR A 127 8.50 12.93 9.87
C THR A 127 7.61 13.50 10.98
N ASN A 128 7.83 14.75 11.41
CA ASN A 128 6.98 15.42 12.41
C ASN A 128 5.89 16.28 11.76
N LYS A 129 5.96 16.50 10.45
CA LYS A 129 4.97 17.26 9.72
C LYS A 129 3.72 16.41 9.52
N ARG A 130 2.63 16.80 10.19
CA ARG A 130 1.32 16.14 10.01
C ARG A 130 0.75 16.48 8.64
N PRO A 131 0.09 15.52 7.95
CA PRO A 131 -0.56 15.79 6.69
C PRO A 131 -1.67 16.83 6.85
N GLU A 132 -1.73 17.79 5.93
CA GLU A 132 -2.91 18.64 5.78
C GLU A 132 -4.04 17.77 5.23
N THR A 133 -5.06 17.51 6.03
CA THR A 133 -6.25 16.78 5.59
C THR A 133 -7.08 17.68 4.68
N SER A 134 -6.89 17.60 3.37
CA SER A 134 -7.87 18.09 2.41
C SER A 134 -9.01 17.06 2.35
N VAL A 135 -10.02 17.24 3.19
CA VAL A 135 -11.27 16.48 3.06
C VAL A 135 -11.97 17.04 1.82
N TYR A 136 -12.23 16.19 0.83
CA TYR A 136 -13.03 16.57 -0.33
C TYR A 136 -14.44 16.01 -0.14
N MET A 137 -15.43 16.88 0.01
CA MET A 137 -16.84 16.53 -0.17
C MET A 137 -17.27 17.01 -1.55
N ASP A 138 -17.83 16.11 -2.36
CA ASP A 138 -18.39 16.42 -3.69
C ASP A 138 -17.41 17.08 -4.70
N GLY A 139 -16.11 16.78 -4.59
CA GLY A 139 -15.11 17.28 -5.53
C GLY A 139 -14.63 18.72 -5.27
N ALA A 140 -15.02 19.31 -4.14
CA ALA A 140 -14.44 20.56 -3.62
C ALA A 140 -13.73 20.30 -2.27
N PRO A 141 -12.59 20.94 -2.00
CA PRO A 141 -11.99 20.90 -0.67
C PRO A 141 -12.92 21.62 0.32
N VAL A 142 -13.20 21.03 1.48
CA VAL A 142 -13.88 21.72 2.59
C VAL A 142 -12.91 22.54 3.43
#